data_AF-E9H9V6-F1
#
_entry.id   AF-E9H9V6-F1
#
_cell.length_a   1.000
_cell.length_b   1.000
_cell.length_c   1.000
_cell.angle_alpha   90.00
_cell.angle_beta   90.00
_cell.angle_gamma   90.00
#
_symmetry.space_group_name_H-M   'P 1'
#
loop_
_entity.id
_entity.type
_entity.pdbx_description
1 polymer ?
#
loop_
_entity_poly.entity_id
_entity_poly.type
_entity_poly.pdbx_seq_one_letter_code
_entity_poly.pdbx_strand_id
1 'polypeptide(L)'
;MRNHSHPEHITNISLNNKASIQAETNLTIIDREFFDYLANHLRDTPYPGVGNYIRYTVARLGLAPLVGVEPLLAEFGPVINDVLSFTYPISIPPCQHHFLANQTIVLLVNSAPGNFDRRKIIRQTWKNHFKAPHIDADRLGIAGFAFVLALTDNNVTQNQIEQEANTHGDMIQIGISDFYRNLSLKVAGLFHWLYSNCARVDFVAKLDDDVYVNVRNLARFVQTYRHQSNQSMFGSAAGNLWPARDGKWNMTFEDWPWNEYPPYFLGPAVLFPSSTILPLLAALQTTPMMPIDDVYYSGMCTEKAGVVLRFSTNSTR
;
A
#
# COMPACT_ATOMS: atom_id res chain seq x y z
N MET A 1 33.62 -10.01 -59.06
CA MET A 1 34.30 -10.85 -58.05
C MET A 1 33.95 -10.32 -56.67
N ARG A 2 33.52 -11.23 -55.78
CA ARG A 2 33.11 -11.07 -54.35
C ARG A 2 31.72 -10.43 -54.15
N ASN A 3 30.65 -11.20 -53.89
CA ASN A 3 30.24 -11.98 -52.70
C ASN A 3 29.99 -11.12 -51.45
N HIS A 4 28.73 -11.08 -50.97
CA HIS A 4 28.19 -11.62 -49.70
C HIS A 4 28.77 -10.95 -48.44
N SER A 5 28.10 -10.71 -47.31
CA SER A 5 26.80 -11.00 -46.71
C SER A 5 26.85 -10.33 -45.32
N HIS A 6 25.74 -10.24 -44.58
CA HIS A 6 25.75 -9.99 -43.13
C HIS A 6 26.70 -10.94 -42.36
N PRO A 7 27.07 -10.58 -41.13
CA PRO A 7 26.46 -11.28 -40.00
C PRO A 7 26.15 -10.44 -38.74
N GLU A 8 25.27 -11.03 -37.93
CA GLU A 8 24.92 -10.71 -36.56
C GLU A 8 26.05 -11.04 -35.54
N HIS A 9 25.83 -10.56 -34.31
CA HIS A 9 26.09 -11.19 -33.01
C HIS A 9 27.44 -11.03 -32.26
N ILE A 10 27.26 -10.54 -31.01
CA ILE A 10 27.90 -10.92 -29.73
C ILE A 10 29.33 -10.45 -29.48
N THR A 11 29.48 -9.60 -28.44
CA THR A 11 30.55 -9.80 -27.43
C THR A 11 30.20 -9.14 -26.09
N ASN A 12 29.90 -10.01 -25.11
CA ASN A 12 30.31 -9.99 -23.71
C ASN A 12 30.82 -8.66 -23.11
N ILE A 13 30.07 -8.10 -22.15
CA ILE A 13 30.68 -7.28 -21.10
C ILE A 13 30.86 -8.15 -19.85
N SER A 14 32.13 -8.43 -19.61
CA SER A 14 32.73 -9.16 -18.51
C SER A 14 32.28 -8.64 -17.13
N LEU A 15 31.56 -9.48 -16.38
CA LEU A 15 31.56 -9.46 -14.92
C LEU A 15 32.89 -10.04 -14.44
N ASN A 16 33.88 -9.18 -14.21
CA ASN A 16 34.94 -9.41 -13.21
C ASN A 16 35.85 -8.18 -13.13
N ASN A 17 35.70 -7.42 -12.05
CA ASN A 17 36.85 -6.88 -11.35
C ASN A 17 36.51 -6.85 -9.86
N LYS A 18 36.97 -7.90 -9.16
CA LYS A 18 37.12 -7.93 -7.71
C LYS A 18 38.16 -6.88 -7.32
N ALA A 19 37.71 -5.76 -6.78
CA ALA A 19 38.49 -4.99 -5.84
C ALA A 19 37.94 -5.31 -4.45
N SER A 20 38.67 -6.17 -3.76
CA SER A 20 38.44 -6.59 -2.38
C SER A 20 38.57 -5.39 -1.43
N ILE A 21 37.45 -4.95 -0.88
CA ILE A 21 37.40 -4.26 0.41
C ILE A 21 36.51 -5.13 1.29
N GLN A 22 37.14 -5.95 2.13
CA GLN A 22 36.48 -6.63 3.22
C GLN A 22 36.03 -5.57 4.23
N ALA A 23 34.77 -5.16 4.15
CA ALA A 23 34.08 -4.70 5.34
C ALA A 23 33.65 -5.96 6.10
N GLU A 24 34.36 -6.29 7.19
CA GLU A 24 33.90 -7.27 8.16
C GLU A 24 32.63 -6.72 8.84
N THR A 25 31.47 -7.00 8.25
CA THR A 25 30.23 -6.97 9.00
C THR A 25 30.19 -8.24 9.85
N ASN A 26 30.34 -8.08 11.16
CA ASN A 26 29.95 -9.10 12.15
C ASN A 26 28.43 -9.32 12.06
N LEU A 27 27.99 -10.00 11.00
CA LEU A 27 26.66 -10.57 10.91
C LEU A 27 26.66 -11.77 11.84
N THR A 28 26.21 -11.56 13.07
CA THR A 28 25.85 -12.65 13.97
C THR A 28 24.77 -13.45 13.25
N ILE A 29 25.14 -14.59 12.66
CA ILE A 29 24.17 -15.55 12.12
C ILE A 29 23.47 -16.13 13.34
N ILE A 30 22.30 -15.60 13.67
CA ILE A 30 21.44 -16.17 14.68
C ILE A 30 20.89 -17.47 14.09
N ASP A 31 21.13 -18.58 14.77
CA ASP A 31 20.76 -19.91 14.30
C ASP A 31 19.23 -20.02 14.08
N ARG A 32 18.83 -20.77 13.06
CA ARG A 32 17.43 -21.09 12.79
C ARG A 32 16.77 -21.75 14.01
N GLU A 33 17.51 -22.59 14.73
CA GLU A 33 17.04 -23.24 15.96
C GLU A 33 16.60 -22.22 17.03
N PHE A 34 17.25 -21.05 17.08
CA PHE A 34 16.86 -19.98 18.01
C PHE A 34 15.51 -19.36 17.64
N PHE A 35 15.24 -19.14 16.36
CA PHE A 35 13.94 -18.60 15.93
C PHE A 35 12.82 -19.62 16.05
N ASP A 36 13.11 -20.91 15.83
CA ASP A 36 12.16 -21.99 16.13
C ASP A 36 11.85 -22.06 17.64
N TYR A 37 12.87 -21.92 18.50
CA TYR A 37 12.68 -21.82 19.94
C TYR A 37 11.83 -20.61 20.31
N LEU A 38 12.17 -19.40 19.83
CA LEU A 38 11.39 -18.19 20.11
C LEU A 38 9.95 -18.31 19.62
N ALA A 39 9.76 -18.82 18.40
CA ALA A 39 8.43 -19.04 17.84
C ALA A 39 7.61 -19.95 18.73
N ASN A 40 8.18 -21.05 19.25
CA ASN A 40 7.49 -21.94 20.19
C ASN A 40 7.07 -21.25 21.49
N HIS A 41 7.91 -20.36 22.04
CA HIS A 41 7.64 -19.70 23.32
C HIS A 41 6.69 -18.51 23.19
N LEU A 42 6.62 -17.89 22.01
CA LEU A 42 5.78 -16.72 21.75
C LEU A 42 4.38 -17.09 21.23
N ARG A 43 4.15 -18.36 20.85
CA ARG A 43 2.90 -18.89 20.27
C ARG A 43 1.62 -18.43 20.95
N ASP A 44 1.59 -18.46 22.27
CA ASP A 44 0.41 -18.16 23.08
C ASP A 44 0.51 -16.80 23.78
N THR A 45 1.42 -15.95 23.31
CA THR A 45 1.62 -14.61 23.84
C THR A 45 0.94 -13.57 22.96
N PRO A 46 0.33 -12.52 23.55
CA PRO A 46 -0.30 -11.44 22.80
C PRO A 46 0.73 -10.67 21.98
N TYR A 47 0.26 -9.99 20.94
CA TYR A 47 1.09 -9.11 20.14
C TYR A 47 1.76 -8.03 21.02
N PRO A 48 3.11 -7.94 21.00
CA PRO A 48 3.87 -7.13 21.94
C PRO A 48 4.10 -5.68 21.46
N GLY A 49 3.43 -5.26 20.38
CA GLY A 49 3.61 -3.97 19.74
C GLY A 49 4.62 -3.97 18.58
N VAL A 50 4.52 -2.96 17.72
CA VAL A 50 5.23 -2.90 16.43
C VAL A 50 6.75 -2.83 16.59
N GLY A 51 7.23 -2.19 17.66
CA GLY A 51 8.66 -2.14 17.96
C GLY A 51 9.28 -3.52 18.20
N ASN A 52 8.55 -4.41 18.88
CA ASN A 52 8.98 -5.79 19.13
C ASN A 52 8.87 -6.64 17.86
N TYR A 53 7.82 -6.44 17.06
CA TYR A 53 7.72 -7.05 15.72
C TYR A 53 8.93 -6.68 14.84
N ILE A 54 9.31 -5.40 14.80
CA ILE A 54 10.43 -4.91 13.98
C ILE A 54 11.71 -5.60 14.43
N ARG A 55 12.01 -5.60 15.74
CA ARG A 55 13.22 -6.24 16.28
C ARG A 55 13.28 -7.73 15.95
N TYR A 56 12.18 -8.45 16.16
CA TYR A 56 12.07 -9.87 15.84
C TYR A 56 12.32 -10.12 14.35
N THR A 57 11.63 -9.40 13.48
CA THR A 57 11.66 -9.65 12.03
C THR A 57 12.98 -9.21 11.40
N VAL A 58 13.56 -8.09 11.84
CA VAL A 58 14.90 -7.65 11.41
C VAL A 58 15.96 -8.69 11.78
N ALA A 59 15.92 -9.22 13.01
CA ALA A 59 16.85 -10.26 13.43
C ALA A 59 16.64 -11.57 12.65
N ARG A 60 15.37 -11.99 12.49
CA ARG A 60 14.99 -13.24 11.79
C ARG A 60 15.41 -13.24 10.33
N LEU A 61 15.16 -12.14 9.63
CA LEU A 61 15.45 -12.02 8.20
C LEU A 61 16.86 -11.48 7.92
N GLY A 62 17.64 -11.17 8.96
CA GLY A 62 18.97 -10.57 8.81
C GLY A 62 18.96 -9.23 8.07
N LEU A 63 17.90 -8.42 8.27
CA LEU A 63 17.76 -7.14 7.57
C LEU A 63 18.77 -6.12 8.11
N ALA A 64 19.40 -5.40 7.20
CA ALA A 64 20.25 -4.25 7.51
C ALA A 64 19.58 -2.96 7.03
N PRO A 65 19.85 -1.81 7.66
CA PRO A 65 19.44 -0.52 7.13
C PRO A 65 19.94 -0.31 5.70
N LEU A 66 19.12 0.30 4.86
CA LEU A 66 19.51 0.67 3.50
C LEU A 66 20.54 1.79 3.53
N VAL A 67 21.63 1.61 2.79
CA VAL A 67 22.73 2.60 2.71
C VAL A 67 22.35 3.70 1.72
N GLY A 68 22.52 4.96 2.15
CA GLY A 68 22.28 6.13 1.29
C GLY A 68 20.80 6.49 1.10
N VAL A 69 19.90 5.91 1.89
CA VAL A 69 18.47 6.24 1.89
C VAL A 69 18.11 6.89 3.22
N GLU A 70 17.79 8.18 3.17
CA GLU A 70 17.40 8.95 4.37
C GLU A 70 15.97 8.60 4.82
N PRO A 71 15.72 8.54 6.14
CA PRO A 71 14.37 8.37 6.66
C PRO A 71 13.52 9.60 6.38
N LEU A 72 12.26 9.39 5.99
CA LEU A 72 11.27 10.45 5.81
C LEU A 72 10.98 11.19 7.12
N LEU A 73 11.01 10.47 8.23
CA LEU A 73 10.91 10.97 9.60
C LEU A 73 12.00 10.29 10.44
N ALA A 74 12.98 11.05 10.90
CA ALA A 74 14.17 10.52 11.58
C ALA A 74 13.83 9.72 12.86
N GLU A 75 12.76 10.12 13.55
CA GLU A 75 12.27 9.48 14.77
C GLU A 75 11.69 8.07 14.55
N PHE A 76 11.44 7.66 13.30
CA PHE A 76 10.91 6.34 12.95
C PHE A 76 12.01 5.26 12.84
N GLY A 77 13.27 5.69 12.94
CA GLY A 77 14.44 4.82 12.96
C GLY A 77 15.00 4.51 11.56
N PRO A 78 15.83 3.47 11.43
CA PRO A 78 16.53 3.17 10.19
C PRO A 78 15.59 2.71 9.07
N VAL A 79 15.92 3.10 7.84
CA VAL A 79 15.22 2.69 6.63
C VAL A 79 15.53 1.25 6.29
N ILE A 80 14.50 0.44 6.07
CA ILE A 80 14.64 -0.99 5.72
C ILE A 80 13.85 -1.37 4.47
N ASN A 81 12.91 -0.53 4.03
CA ASN A 81 12.20 -0.67 2.77
C ASN A 81 12.43 0.58 1.91
N ASP A 82 12.81 0.36 0.65
CA ASP A 82 12.84 1.46 -0.32
C ASP A 82 11.43 1.75 -0.80
N VAL A 83 10.80 2.77 -0.20
CA VAL A 83 9.45 3.21 -0.53
C VAL A 83 9.41 4.43 -1.45
N LEU A 84 10.58 4.93 -1.89
CA LEU A 84 10.70 6.14 -2.71
C LEU A 84 11.09 5.84 -4.16
N SER A 85 11.54 4.62 -4.46
CA SER A 85 11.95 4.21 -5.81
C SER A 85 10.84 3.52 -6.63
N PHE A 86 9.57 3.63 -6.24
CA PHE A 86 8.48 3.09 -7.06
C PHE A 86 8.36 3.81 -8.40
N THR A 87 8.12 3.05 -9.47
CA THR A 87 7.80 3.57 -10.79
C THR A 87 6.31 3.41 -11.09
N TYR A 88 5.79 4.23 -11.98
CA TYR A 88 4.38 4.22 -12.39
C TYR A 88 4.26 4.23 -13.91
N PRO A 89 4.35 3.06 -14.59
CA PRO A 89 4.25 2.98 -16.06
C PRO A 89 2.96 3.59 -16.63
N ILE A 90 1.87 3.53 -15.85
CA ILE A 90 0.61 4.21 -16.12
C ILE A 90 0.28 5.06 -14.89
N SER A 91 -0.08 6.32 -15.10
CA SER A 91 -0.49 7.20 -14.00
C SER A 91 -1.52 8.21 -14.49
N ILE A 92 -2.31 8.73 -13.55
CA ILE A 92 -3.11 9.93 -13.74
C ILE A 92 -2.29 11.18 -13.40
N PRO A 93 -2.71 12.38 -13.83
CA PRO A 93 -2.12 13.64 -13.36
C PRO A 93 -2.23 13.81 -11.83
N PRO A 94 -1.37 14.65 -11.23
CA PRO A 94 -1.47 14.99 -9.81
C PRO A 94 -2.87 15.52 -9.42
N CYS A 95 -3.25 15.32 -8.16
CA CYS A 95 -4.53 15.79 -7.64
C CYS A 95 -4.70 17.30 -7.88
N GLN A 96 -5.85 17.68 -8.42
CA GLN A 96 -6.13 19.08 -8.71
C GLN A 96 -6.54 19.85 -7.47
N HIS A 97 -6.01 21.06 -7.33
CA HIS A 97 -6.48 22.02 -6.35
C HIS A 97 -7.80 22.63 -6.78
N HIS A 98 -8.90 22.17 -6.18
CA HIS A 98 -10.22 22.76 -6.41
C HIS A 98 -10.43 23.98 -5.51
N PHE A 99 -9.97 25.16 -5.96
CA PHE A 99 -10.13 26.43 -5.22
C PHE A 99 -11.58 26.80 -4.88
N LEU A 100 -12.56 26.24 -5.59
CA LEU A 100 -13.99 26.46 -5.37
C LEU A 100 -14.66 25.41 -4.48
N ALA A 101 -13.99 24.28 -4.22
CA ALA A 101 -14.53 23.22 -3.37
C ALA A 101 -14.25 23.55 -1.90
N ASN A 102 -15.25 23.33 -1.04
CA ASN A 102 -15.08 23.55 0.39
C ASN A 102 -14.34 22.38 1.06
N GLN A 103 -14.34 21.21 0.40
CA GLN A 103 -13.70 19.98 0.84
C GLN A 103 -13.33 19.12 -0.38
N THR A 104 -12.23 18.38 -0.32
CA THR A 104 -11.68 17.61 -1.42
C THR A 104 -11.35 16.18 -1.02
N ILE A 105 -11.60 15.24 -1.93
CA ILE A 105 -11.24 13.84 -1.74
C ILE A 105 -10.60 13.27 -3.00
N VAL A 106 -9.65 12.35 -2.82
CA VAL A 106 -9.17 11.45 -3.88
C VAL A 106 -9.69 10.04 -3.64
N LEU A 107 -10.22 9.41 -4.69
CA LEU A 107 -10.79 8.06 -4.65
C LEU A 107 -9.84 7.09 -5.36
N LEU A 108 -9.30 6.10 -4.63
CA LEU A 108 -8.29 5.17 -5.13
C LEU A 108 -8.80 3.75 -4.95
N VAL A 109 -9.21 3.12 -6.06
CA VAL A 109 -9.83 1.80 -6.08
C VAL A 109 -8.76 0.75 -6.42
N ASN A 110 -8.33 -0.04 -5.43
CA ASN A 110 -7.46 -1.18 -5.64
C ASN A 110 -8.16 -2.23 -6.51
N SER A 111 -7.52 -2.62 -7.61
CA SER A 111 -8.06 -3.58 -8.57
C SER A 111 -6.97 -4.50 -9.08
N ALA A 112 -7.33 -5.75 -9.40
CA ALA A 112 -6.43 -6.69 -10.06
C ALA A 112 -6.39 -6.43 -11.59
N PRO A 113 -5.28 -6.72 -12.29
CA PRO A 113 -5.14 -6.64 -13.74
C PRO A 113 -6.35 -7.18 -14.51
N GLY A 114 -6.78 -8.39 -14.17
CA GLY A 114 -7.90 -9.08 -14.84
C GLY A 114 -9.31 -8.58 -14.52
N ASN A 115 -9.49 -7.66 -13.56
CA ASN A 115 -10.81 -7.22 -13.09
C ASN A 115 -11.45 -6.13 -13.97
N PHE A 116 -11.35 -6.24 -15.30
CA PHE A 116 -11.90 -5.27 -16.26
C PHE A 116 -13.39 -5.01 -16.07
N ASP A 117 -14.18 -6.07 -15.86
CA ASP A 117 -15.63 -5.95 -15.68
C ASP A 117 -16.00 -5.21 -14.38
N ARG A 118 -15.26 -5.45 -13.28
CA ARG A 118 -15.47 -4.72 -12.03
C ARG A 118 -15.21 -3.23 -12.22
N ARG A 119 -14.09 -2.87 -12.85
CA ARG A 119 -13.76 -1.47 -13.16
C ARG A 119 -14.82 -0.82 -14.04
N LYS A 120 -15.28 -1.52 -15.08
CA LYS A 120 -16.37 -1.08 -15.96
C LYS A 120 -17.67 -0.82 -15.18
N ILE A 121 -18.08 -1.75 -14.32
CA ILE A 121 -19.30 -1.60 -13.48
C ILE A 121 -19.17 -0.39 -12.55
N ILE A 122 -18.03 -0.20 -11.90
CA ILE A 122 -17.78 0.96 -11.04
C ILE A 122 -17.93 2.27 -11.83
N ARG A 123 -17.33 2.36 -13.02
CA ARG A 123 -17.46 3.53 -13.91
C ARG A 123 -18.91 3.81 -14.29
N GLN A 124 -19.73 2.78 -14.47
CA GLN A 124 -21.13 2.89 -14.89
C GLN A 124 -22.11 3.15 -13.74
N THR A 125 -21.71 2.84 -12.50
CA THR A 125 -22.58 2.90 -11.31
C THR A 125 -22.19 4.07 -10.40
N TRP A 126 -21.66 3.79 -9.21
CA TRP A 126 -21.48 4.79 -8.15
C TRP A 126 -20.48 5.90 -8.51
N LYS A 127 -19.51 5.65 -9.41
CA LYS A 127 -18.62 6.70 -9.93
C LYS A 127 -19.41 7.82 -10.62
N ASN A 128 -20.47 7.47 -11.36
CA ASN A 128 -21.31 8.46 -12.05
C ASN A 128 -22.17 9.27 -11.09
N HIS A 129 -22.47 8.76 -9.89
CA HIS A 129 -23.28 9.48 -8.91
C HIS A 129 -22.58 10.73 -8.37
N PHE A 130 -21.25 10.84 -8.48
CA PHE A 130 -20.50 12.07 -8.17
C PHE A 130 -20.77 13.23 -9.15
N LYS A 131 -21.40 12.95 -10.31
CA LYS A 131 -21.78 13.98 -11.31
C LYS A 131 -23.20 14.52 -11.11
N ALA A 132 -23.97 13.94 -10.19
CA ALA A 132 -25.38 14.28 -10.03
C ALA A 132 -25.56 15.68 -9.40
N PRO A 133 -26.40 16.57 -9.99
CA PRO A 133 -26.61 17.92 -9.47
C PRO A 133 -27.34 17.96 -8.12
N HIS A 134 -28.02 16.88 -7.73
CA HIS A 134 -28.78 16.76 -6.47
C HIS A 134 -27.97 16.17 -5.30
N ILE A 135 -26.65 16.36 -5.31
CA ILE A 135 -25.86 16.32 -4.08
C ILE A 135 -25.99 17.73 -3.48
N ASP A 136 -27.16 18.00 -2.89
CA ASP A 136 -27.46 19.29 -2.27
C ASP A 136 -26.65 19.51 -0.99
N ALA A 137 -26.09 20.72 -0.90
CA ALA A 137 -25.35 21.38 0.17
C ALA A 137 -23.90 20.88 0.46
N ASP A 138 -22.93 21.65 -0.05
CA ASP A 138 -21.51 21.72 0.34
C ASP A 138 -20.47 20.74 -0.27
N ARG A 139 -20.42 20.75 -1.60
CA ARG A 139 -19.18 20.77 -2.44
C ARG A 139 -18.08 19.76 -2.09
N LEU A 140 -18.37 18.45 -2.03
CA LEU A 140 -17.30 17.44 -2.10
C LEU A 140 -16.63 17.47 -3.49
N GLY A 141 -15.48 18.13 -3.58
CA GLY A 141 -14.65 18.16 -4.78
C GLY A 141 -13.88 16.85 -4.95
N ILE A 142 -13.99 16.23 -6.11
CA ILE A 142 -13.21 15.04 -6.44
C ILE A 142 -11.89 15.48 -7.07
N ALA A 143 -10.84 15.55 -6.25
CA ALA A 143 -9.50 15.97 -6.67
C ALA A 143 -8.81 14.95 -7.58
N GLY A 144 -9.27 13.69 -7.53
CA GLY A 144 -8.81 12.62 -8.40
C GLY A 144 -9.61 11.33 -8.20
N PHE A 145 -9.60 10.49 -9.22
CA PHE A 145 -10.12 9.13 -9.18
C PHE A 145 -9.18 8.22 -9.98
N ALA A 146 -8.77 7.09 -9.41
CA ALA A 146 -8.02 6.08 -10.15
C ALA A 146 -8.32 4.66 -9.69
N PHE A 147 -8.24 3.71 -10.63
CA PHE A 147 -8.00 2.31 -10.33
C PHE A 147 -6.50 2.09 -10.12
N VAL A 148 -6.13 1.45 -9.02
CA VAL A 148 -4.75 1.17 -8.63
C VAL A 148 -4.43 -0.29 -8.94
N LEU A 149 -3.55 -0.51 -9.90
CA LEU A 149 -3.11 -1.80 -10.39
C LEU A 149 -1.62 -2.01 -10.12
N ALA A 150 -1.18 -3.26 -10.25
CA ALA A 150 0.21 -3.65 -10.35
C ALA A 150 0.45 -4.33 -11.72
N LEU A 151 1.69 -4.64 -12.06
CA LEU A 151 2.06 -5.30 -13.30
C LEU A 151 1.55 -6.74 -13.33
N THR A 152 1.21 -7.21 -14.54
CA THR A 152 0.91 -8.61 -14.81
C THR A 152 1.93 -9.17 -15.78
N ASP A 153 2.35 -10.42 -15.58
CA ASP A 153 3.26 -11.13 -16.50
C ASP A 153 2.52 -11.62 -17.77
N ASN A 154 1.20 -11.45 -17.84
CA ASN A 154 0.42 -11.80 -19.01
C ASN A 154 0.39 -10.62 -20.00
N ASN A 155 1.19 -10.71 -21.07
CA ASN A 155 1.29 -9.69 -22.11
C ASN A 155 -0.07 -9.33 -22.76
N VAL A 156 -1.00 -10.29 -22.91
CA VAL A 156 -2.33 -10.00 -23.46
C VAL A 156 -3.12 -9.13 -22.50
N THR A 157 -3.11 -9.48 -21.21
CA THR A 157 -3.76 -8.67 -20.16
C THR A 157 -3.11 -7.30 -20.03
N GLN A 158 -1.78 -7.20 -20.10
CA GLN A 158 -1.06 -5.92 -20.04
C GLN A 158 -1.43 -5.00 -21.23
N ASN A 159 -1.47 -5.54 -22.45
CA ASN A 159 -1.91 -4.77 -23.62
C ASN A 159 -3.36 -4.26 -23.48
N GLN A 160 -4.25 -5.08 -22.91
CA GLN A 160 -5.64 -4.68 -22.63
C GLN A 160 -5.71 -3.57 -21.56
N ILE A 161 -4.84 -3.63 -20.54
CA ILE A 161 -4.73 -2.61 -19.50
C ILE A 161 -4.27 -1.27 -20.10
N GLU A 162 -3.27 -1.28 -20.97
CA GLU A 162 -2.79 -0.07 -21.65
C GLU A 162 -3.88 0.55 -22.54
N GLN A 163 -4.64 -0.28 -23.27
CA GLN A 163 -5.80 0.19 -24.04
C GLN A 163 -6.89 0.79 -23.16
N GLU A 164 -7.21 0.13 -22.03
CA GLU A 164 -8.19 0.62 -21.05
C GLU A 164 -7.73 1.97 -20.46
N ALA A 165 -6.47 2.07 -20.08
CA ALA A 165 -5.86 3.27 -19.53
C ALA A 165 -5.89 4.43 -20.53
N ASN A 166 -5.53 4.18 -21.79
CA ASN A 166 -5.59 5.18 -22.87
C ASN A 166 -7.03 5.65 -23.14
N THR A 167 -8.02 4.76 -22.99
CA THR A 167 -9.44 5.07 -23.23
C THR A 167 -10.05 5.89 -22.09
N HIS A 168 -9.71 5.57 -20.83
CA HIS A 168 -10.41 6.12 -19.67
C HIS A 168 -9.61 7.14 -18.85
N GLY A 169 -8.28 7.12 -18.93
CA GLY A 169 -7.39 8.05 -18.22
C GLY A 169 -7.54 8.02 -16.70
N ASP A 170 -8.00 6.90 -16.13
CA ASP A 170 -8.36 6.76 -14.71
C ASP A 170 -7.63 5.60 -14.03
N MET A 171 -6.35 5.40 -14.38
CA MET A 171 -5.55 4.29 -13.89
C MET A 171 -4.18 4.73 -13.38
N ILE A 172 -3.77 4.13 -12.27
CA ILE A 172 -2.40 4.13 -11.76
C ILE A 172 -1.93 2.67 -11.77
N GLN A 173 -0.86 2.38 -12.48
CA GLN A 173 -0.19 1.09 -12.45
C GLN A 173 1.15 1.25 -11.76
N ILE A 174 1.33 0.55 -10.64
CA ILE A 174 2.58 0.54 -9.87
C ILE A 174 3.50 -0.51 -10.49
N GLY A 175 4.78 -0.16 -10.68
CA GLY A 175 5.82 -1.00 -11.29
C GLY A 175 6.30 -2.17 -10.42
N ILE A 176 5.37 -2.93 -9.84
CA ILE A 176 5.61 -4.16 -9.07
C ILE A 176 4.75 -5.29 -9.64
N SER A 177 5.13 -6.55 -9.44
CA SER A 177 4.28 -7.69 -9.87
C SER A 177 3.06 -7.87 -8.96
N ASP A 178 1.89 -8.07 -9.56
CA ASP A 178 0.61 -8.28 -8.85
C ASP A 178 0.49 -9.71 -8.30
N PHE A 179 1.11 -9.94 -7.15
CA PHE A 179 0.94 -11.14 -6.34
C PHE A 179 0.22 -10.80 -5.04
N TYR A 180 -0.60 -11.73 -4.53
CA TYR A 180 -1.37 -11.49 -3.31
C TYR A 180 -0.48 -11.10 -2.10
N ARG A 181 0.68 -11.76 -1.93
CA ARG A 181 1.62 -11.41 -0.84
C ARG A 181 2.38 -10.10 -1.07
N ASN A 182 2.26 -9.49 -2.26
CA ASN A 182 2.81 -8.18 -2.59
C ASN A 182 1.79 -7.05 -2.39
N LEU A 183 0.59 -7.31 -1.85
CA LEU A 183 -0.40 -6.25 -1.61
C LEU A 183 0.16 -5.14 -0.70
N SER A 184 0.99 -5.47 0.27
CA SER A 184 1.69 -4.49 1.12
C SER A 184 2.64 -3.58 0.34
N LEU A 185 3.32 -4.11 -0.68
CA LEU A 185 4.12 -3.30 -1.61
C LEU A 185 3.24 -2.40 -2.47
N LYS A 186 2.08 -2.90 -2.89
CA LYS A 186 1.09 -2.12 -3.64
C LYS A 186 0.55 -0.95 -2.80
N VAL A 187 0.30 -1.19 -1.52
CA VAL A 187 -0.06 -0.13 -0.56
C VAL A 187 1.08 0.87 -0.38
N ALA A 188 2.33 0.40 -0.22
CA ALA A 188 3.48 1.31 -0.11
C ALA A 188 3.65 2.19 -1.37
N GLY A 189 3.51 1.61 -2.56
CA GLY A 189 3.51 2.36 -3.81
C GLY A 189 2.33 3.34 -3.90
N LEU A 190 1.16 2.99 -3.40
CA LEU A 190 0.02 3.92 -3.33
C LEU A 190 0.31 5.12 -2.41
N PHE A 191 0.88 4.88 -1.23
CA PHE A 191 1.25 5.95 -0.30
C PHE A 191 2.37 6.83 -0.85
N HIS A 192 3.35 6.25 -1.54
CA HIS A 192 4.36 7.02 -2.26
C HIS A 192 3.74 7.91 -3.34
N TRP A 193 2.85 7.35 -4.17
CA TRP A 193 2.16 8.12 -5.20
C TRP A 193 1.36 9.28 -4.60
N LEU A 194 0.60 9.02 -3.53
CA LEU A 194 -0.16 10.01 -2.78
C LEU A 194 0.72 11.12 -2.22
N TYR A 195 1.89 10.78 -1.66
CA TYR A 195 2.84 11.74 -1.11
C TYR A 195 3.34 12.72 -2.18
N SER A 196 3.67 12.22 -3.37
CA SER A 196 4.16 13.06 -4.47
C SER A 196 3.06 13.83 -5.21
N ASN A 197 1.84 13.31 -5.26
CA ASN A 197 0.81 13.79 -6.19
C ASN A 197 -0.45 14.38 -5.52
N CYS A 198 -0.70 14.08 -4.25
CA CYS A 198 -1.98 14.38 -3.59
C CYS A 198 -1.83 14.88 -2.14
N ALA A 199 -0.69 15.47 -1.79
CA ALA A 199 -0.41 15.92 -0.42
C ALA A 199 -1.37 17.00 0.13
N ARG A 200 -2.21 17.63 -0.71
CA ARG A 200 -3.04 18.77 -0.32
C ARG A 200 -4.56 18.56 -0.46
N VAL A 201 -5.01 17.32 -0.59
CA VAL A 201 -6.45 16.98 -0.51
C VAL A 201 -6.88 16.92 0.95
N ASP A 202 -8.18 17.06 1.27
CA ASP A 202 -8.63 16.89 2.66
C ASP A 202 -8.65 15.41 3.06
N PHE A 203 -9.13 14.54 2.17
CA PHE A 203 -9.26 13.11 2.40
C PHE A 203 -8.79 12.23 1.25
N VAL A 204 -8.45 11.01 1.60
CA VAL A 204 -8.21 9.88 0.70
C VAL A 204 -9.22 8.79 1.03
N ALA A 205 -9.81 8.18 0.01
CA ALA A 205 -10.52 6.90 0.13
C ALA A 205 -9.74 5.83 -0.62
N LYS A 206 -9.18 4.87 0.12
CA LYS A 206 -8.72 3.59 -0.42
C LYS A 206 -9.89 2.63 -0.42
N LEU A 207 -10.23 2.09 -1.59
CA LEU A 207 -11.39 1.24 -1.80
C LEU A 207 -10.94 -0.05 -2.52
N ASP A 208 -11.65 -1.16 -2.34
CA ASP A 208 -11.50 -2.33 -3.20
C ASP A 208 -12.52 -2.29 -4.36
N ASP A 209 -12.28 -3.07 -5.41
CA ASP A 209 -13.09 -3.06 -6.64
C ASP A 209 -14.39 -3.87 -6.57
N ASP A 210 -14.73 -4.44 -5.42
CA ASP A 210 -15.99 -5.13 -5.13
C ASP A 210 -16.88 -4.41 -4.11
N VAL A 211 -16.68 -3.09 -3.97
CA VAL A 211 -17.54 -2.24 -3.12
C VAL A 211 -18.48 -1.34 -3.90
N TYR A 212 -19.56 -0.98 -3.22
CA TYR A 212 -20.44 0.11 -3.62
C TYR A 212 -20.27 1.28 -2.65
N VAL A 213 -20.08 2.49 -3.20
CA VAL A 213 -19.94 3.72 -2.41
C VAL A 213 -21.23 4.52 -2.41
N ASN A 214 -21.80 4.75 -1.22
CA ASN A 214 -22.84 5.74 -1.05
C ASN A 214 -22.24 7.15 -1.02
N VAL A 215 -22.24 7.82 -2.18
CA VAL A 215 -21.63 9.13 -2.38
C VAL A 215 -22.15 10.21 -1.42
N ARG A 216 -23.46 10.19 -1.09
CA ARG A 216 -24.05 11.17 -0.17
C ARG A 216 -23.53 10.97 1.25
N ASN A 217 -23.43 9.73 1.71
CA ASN A 217 -22.87 9.43 3.05
C ASN A 217 -21.38 9.79 3.10
N LEU A 218 -20.63 9.53 2.04
CA LEU A 218 -19.22 9.90 1.95
C LEU A 218 -19.03 11.43 2.03
N ALA A 219 -19.84 12.20 1.32
CA ALA A 219 -19.79 13.67 1.36
C ALA A 219 -20.04 14.22 2.77
N ARG A 220 -21.06 13.71 3.48
CA ARG A 220 -21.32 14.08 4.87
C ARG A 220 -20.17 13.69 5.80
N PHE A 221 -19.62 12.49 5.61
CA PHE A 221 -18.49 12.00 6.40
C PHE A 221 -17.28 12.94 6.29
N VAL A 222 -16.86 13.28 5.06
CA VAL A 222 -15.73 14.19 4.83
C VAL A 222 -15.99 15.56 5.46
N GLN A 223 -17.22 16.08 5.33
CA GLN A 223 -17.62 17.35 5.92
C GLN A 223 -17.46 17.35 7.45
N THR A 224 -17.88 16.27 8.11
CA THR A 224 -17.79 16.13 9.57
C THR A 224 -16.35 16.01 10.07
N TYR A 225 -15.53 15.19 9.40
CA TYR A 225 -14.25 14.77 9.98
C TYR A 225 -13.02 15.54 9.49
N ARG A 226 -13.10 16.36 8.43
CA ARG A 226 -11.91 17.03 7.84
C ARG A 226 -11.10 17.91 8.78
N HIS A 227 -11.74 18.50 9.78
CA HIS A 227 -11.07 19.37 10.76
C HIS A 227 -10.75 18.67 12.08
N GLN A 228 -11.30 17.48 12.31
CA GLN A 228 -11.24 16.78 13.61
C GLN A 228 -10.30 15.58 13.59
N SER A 229 -9.76 15.21 12.43
CA SER A 229 -9.18 13.88 12.20
C SER A 229 -7.70 13.87 11.84
N ASN A 230 -6.93 14.94 12.06
CA ASN A 230 -5.54 15.08 11.57
C ASN A 230 -4.60 13.88 11.83
N GLN A 231 -4.93 12.98 12.75
CA GLN A 231 -4.21 11.72 12.98
C GLN A 231 -5.15 10.52 13.20
N SER A 232 -6.28 10.46 12.50
CA SER A 232 -7.22 9.34 12.57
C SER A 232 -7.55 8.77 11.20
N MET A 233 -7.48 7.45 11.10
CA MET A 233 -8.02 6.71 9.97
C MET A 233 -9.36 6.09 10.35
N PHE A 234 -10.18 5.81 9.35
CA PHE A 234 -11.54 5.33 9.53
C PHE A 234 -11.79 4.15 8.61
N GLY A 235 -12.43 3.11 9.14
CA GLY A 235 -12.73 1.91 8.39
C GLY A 235 -13.75 1.04 9.13
N SER A 236 -14.05 -0.11 8.53
CA SER A 236 -14.93 -1.11 9.14
C SER A 236 -14.25 -1.84 10.30
N ALA A 237 -15.01 -2.69 11.00
CA ALA A 237 -14.67 -3.42 12.21
C ALA A 237 -13.22 -3.95 12.28
N ALA A 238 -12.73 -4.14 13.51
CA ALA A 238 -11.47 -4.84 13.74
C ALA A 238 -11.53 -6.22 13.06
N GLY A 239 -10.54 -6.52 12.22
CA GLY A 239 -10.49 -7.81 11.54
C GLY A 239 -10.27 -8.98 12.48
N ASN A 240 -10.17 -10.19 11.91
CA ASN A 240 -9.80 -11.34 12.71
C ASN A 240 -8.42 -11.09 13.33
N LEU A 241 -8.39 -10.92 14.64
CA LEU A 241 -7.15 -10.66 15.37
C LEU A 241 -6.31 -11.94 15.44
N TRP A 242 -6.86 -13.13 15.25
CA TRP A 242 -6.10 -14.38 15.28
C TRP A 242 -5.51 -14.71 13.90
N PRO A 243 -4.18 -14.84 13.77
CA PRO A 243 -3.52 -15.23 12.53
C PRO A 243 -4.01 -16.59 12.03
N ALA A 244 -4.45 -16.65 10.76
CA ALA A 244 -4.73 -17.92 10.11
C ALA A 244 -3.44 -18.73 10.00
N ARG A 245 -3.51 -20.03 10.33
CA ARG A 245 -2.36 -20.95 10.21
C ARG A 245 -2.45 -21.85 8.97
N ASP A 246 -3.55 -21.75 8.23
CA ASP A 246 -3.82 -22.46 7.00
C ASP A 246 -4.57 -21.55 5.99
N GLY A 247 -4.76 -22.08 4.78
CA GLY A 247 -5.46 -21.38 3.71
C GLY A 247 -4.69 -20.22 3.07
N LYS A 248 -5.42 -19.38 2.33
CA LYS A 248 -4.88 -18.28 1.52
C LYS A 248 -4.12 -17.23 2.33
N TRP A 249 -4.51 -17.04 3.59
CA TRP A 249 -4.02 -15.97 4.46
C TRP A 249 -3.08 -16.50 5.55
N ASN A 250 -2.48 -17.67 5.33
CA ASN A 250 -1.68 -18.32 6.36
C ASN A 250 -0.44 -17.50 6.75
N MET A 251 -0.14 -17.54 8.05
CA MET A 251 1.10 -17.04 8.63
C MET A 251 1.74 -18.17 9.42
N THR A 252 2.99 -18.49 9.08
CA THR A 252 3.78 -19.45 9.84
C THR A 252 4.06 -18.89 11.23
N PHE A 253 4.36 -19.77 12.20
CA PHE A 253 4.80 -19.30 13.52
C PHE A 253 6.17 -18.60 13.47
N GLU A 254 6.96 -18.84 12.43
CA GLU A 254 8.20 -18.12 12.19
C GLU A 254 7.94 -16.70 11.64
N ASP A 255 6.93 -16.52 10.78
CA ASP A 255 6.60 -15.19 10.24
C ASP A 255 5.80 -14.33 11.22
N TRP A 256 4.94 -14.96 12.03
CA TRP A 256 4.15 -14.31 13.07
C TRP A 256 3.97 -15.27 14.26
N PRO A 257 4.87 -15.19 15.26
CA PRO A 257 4.83 -16.12 16.38
C PRO A 257 3.72 -15.83 17.39
N TRP A 258 3.21 -14.60 17.48
CA TRP A 258 2.17 -14.23 18.46
C TRP A 258 0.78 -14.80 18.12
N ASN A 259 -0.10 -14.88 19.12
CA ASN A 259 -1.46 -15.40 18.92
C ASN A 259 -2.44 -14.37 18.33
N GLU A 260 -2.09 -13.08 18.35
CA GLU A 260 -2.95 -11.98 17.93
C GLU A 260 -2.22 -11.02 16.99
N TYR A 261 -2.95 -10.29 16.15
CA TYR A 261 -2.56 -9.12 15.38
C TYR A 261 -2.88 -7.83 16.16
N PRO A 262 -2.22 -6.69 15.86
CA PRO A 262 -2.75 -5.40 16.29
C PRO A 262 -4.17 -5.17 15.76
N PRO A 263 -5.00 -4.32 16.39
CA PRO A 263 -6.23 -3.86 15.76
C PRO A 263 -5.95 -3.28 14.37
N TYR A 264 -6.73 -3.68 13.37
CA TYR A 264 -6.62 -3.24 11.98
C TYR A 264 -8.00 -3.16 11.34
N PHE A 265 -8.16 -2.38 10.26
CA PHE A 265 -9.44 -2.34 9.55
C PHE A 265 -9.66 -3.60 8.74
N LEU A 266 -10.81 -4.24 8.94
CA LEU A 266 -11.24 -5.32 8.06
C LEU A 266 -11.90 -4.75 6.81
N GLY A 267 -11.30 -5.02 5.66
CA GLY A 267 -12.02 -5.00 4.41
C GLY A 267 -11.99 -3.66 3.67
N PRO A 268 -13.04 -3.35 2.90
CA PRO A 268 -12.76 -2.94 1.54
C PRO A 268 -12.79 -1.42 1.33
N ALA A 269 -12.87 -0.65 2.42
CA ALA A 269 -12.90 0.81 2.38
C ALA A 269 -12.24 1.41 3.61
N VAL A 270 -11.21 2.23 3.39
CA VAL A 270 -10.51 2.99 4.42
C VAL A 270 -10.43 4.44 4.01
N LEU A 271 -10.86 5.32 4.92
CA LEU A 271 -10.88 6.77 4.75
C LEU A 271 -9.86 7.39 5.69
N PHE A 272 -9.05 8.32 5.18
CA PHE A 272 -8.04 8.97 5.99
C PHE A 272 -7.70 10.36 5.47
N PRO A 273 -7.36 11.32 6.35
CA PRO A 273 -6.94 12.64 5.92
C PRO A 273 -5.53 12.62 5.35
N SER A 274 -5.22 13.56 4.46
CA SER A 274 -3.91 13.65 3.80
C SER A 274 -2.75 13.83 4.77
N SER A 275 -3.00 14.42 5.95
CA SER A 275 -2.02 14.57 7.03
C SER A 275 -1.45 13.24 7.53
N THR A 276 -2.14 12.11 7.28
CA THR A 276 -1.64 10.78 7.63
C THR A 276 -0.69 10.18 6.58
N ILE A 277 -0.62 10.75 5.36
CA ILE A 277 0.18 10.18 4.25
C ILE A 277 1.67 10.12 4.61
N LEU A 278 2.27 11.23 5.04
CA LEU A 278 3.69 11.29 5.40
C LEU A 278 4.06 10.34 6.56
N PRO A 279 3.39 10.39 7.73
CA PRO A 279 3.75 9.51 8.84
C PRO A 279 3.51 8.03 8.52
N LEU A 280 2.50 7.69 7.72
CA LEU A 280 2.30 6.31 7.26
C LEU A 280 3.37 5.88 6.25
N LEU A 281 3.75 6.73 5.31
CA LEU A 281 4.84 6.42 4.37
C LEU A 281 6.18 6.24 5.10
N ALA A 282 6.46 7.05 6.13
CA ALA A 282 7.62 6.88 7.00
C ALA A 282 7.56 5.57 7.81
N ALA A 283 6.38 5.17 8.31
CA ALA A 283 6.18 3.88 8.95
C ALA A 283 6.42 2.71 8.00
N LEU A 284 5.91 2.79 6.76
CA LEU A 284 6.13 1.81 5.70
C LEU A 284 7.62 1.68 5.34
N GLN A 285 8.37 2.79 5.33
CA GLN A 285 9.82 2.81 5.06
C GLN A 285 10.65 2.05 6.12
N THR A 286 10.14 1.98 7.34
CA THR A 286 10.91 1.59 8.54
C THR A 286 10.31 0.38 9.28
N THR A 287 9.33 -0.30 8.70
CA THR A 287 8.66 -1.48 9.28
C THR A 287 8.75 -2.66 8.31
N PRO A 288 9.32 -3.82 8.67
CA PRO A 288 9.47 -4.94 7.74
C PRO A 288 8.14 -5.32 7.11
N MET A 289 8.14 -5.59 5.80
CA MET A 289 6.92 -5.91 5.06
C MET A 289 6.23 -7.15 5.62
N MET A 290 4.93 -7.02 5.90
CA MET A 290 4.06 -8.11 6.34
C MET A 290 3.08 -8.44 5.19
N PRO A 291 2.87 -9.71 4.81
CA PRO A 291 2.19 -10.06 3.55
C PRO A 291 0.66 -9.90 3.55
N ILE A 292 0.05 -9.60 4.70
CA ILE A 292 -1.36 -9.23 4.83
C ILE A 292 -1.41 -7.71 4.94
N ASP A 293 -1.78 -7.06 3.84
CA ASP A 293 -1.76 -5.60 3.71
C ASP A 293 -2.60 -4.91 4.79
N ASP A 294 -3.82 -5.37 5.03
CA ASP A 294 -4.70 -4.79 6.04
C ASP A 294 -4.05 -4.75 7.44
N VAL A 295 -3.37 -5.82 7.87
CA VAL A 295 -2.62 -5.85 9.13
C VAL A 295 -1.40 -4.92 9.07
N TYR A 296 -0.70 -4.93 7.94
CA TYR A 296 0.52 -4.16 7.76
C TYR A 296 0.28 -2.65 7.80
N TYR A 297 -0.53 -2.09 6.90
CA TYR A 297 -0.66 -0.64 6.79
C TYR A 297 -1.66 -0.06 7.81
N SER A 298 -2.75 -0.77 8.10
CA SER A 298 -3.83 -0.27 8.97
C SER A 298 -3.79 -0.78 10.41
N GLY A 299 -2.82 -1.65 10.74
CA GLY A 299 -2.53 -2.06 12.12
C GLY A 299 -1.13 -1.61 12.54
N MET A 300 -0.10 -2.24 11.98
CA MET A 300 1.29 -2.02 12.40
C MET A 300 1.82 -0.63 12.05
N CYS A 301 1.63 -0.18 10.81
CA CYS A 301 2.14 1.11 10.37
C CYS A 301 1.38 2.28 11.02
N THR A 302 0.07 2.13 11.26
CA THR A 302 -0.72 3.11 12.03
C THR A 302 -0.29 3.18 13.49
N GLU A 303 -0.02 2.03 14.13
CA GLU A 303 0.53 1.98 15.49
C GLU A 303 1.87 2.72 15.55
N LYS A 304 2.78 2.43 14.60
CA LYS A 304 4.08 3.10 14.53
C LYS A 304 3.95 4.60 14.27
N ALA A 305 3.02 5.00 13.41
CA ALA A 305 2.76 6.38 13.04
C ALA A 305 2.00 7.19 14.11
N GLY A 306 1.54 6.55 15.19
CA GLY A 306 0.66 7.20 16.18
C GLY A 306 -0.69 7.61 15.61
N VAL A 307 -1.15 6.93 14.56
CA VAL A 307 -2.42 7.20 13.88
C VAL A 307 -3.53 6.36 14.53
N VAL A 308 -4.56 7.06 15.01
CA VAL A 308 -5.67 6.45 15.75
C VAL A 308 -6.66 5.78 14.79
N LEU A 309 -7.01 4.53 15.06
CA LEU A 309 -8.05 3.84 14.32
C LEU A 309 -9.44 4.18 14.87
N ARG A 310 -10.35 4.56 13.97
CA ARG A 310 -11.76 4.82 14.27
C ARG A 310 -12.63 3.83 13.50
N PHE A 311 -13.11 2.82 14.22
CA PHE A 311 -13.98 1.79 13.65
C PHE A 311 -15.41 2.30 13.49
N SER A 312 -16.03 2.04 12.34
CA SER A 312 -17.46 2.33 12.16
C SER A 312 -18.29 1.42 13.06
N THR A 313 -19.15 2.01 13.90
CA THR A 313 -19.93 1.27 14.90
C THR A 313 -21.22 0.65 14.37
N ASN A 314 -21.62 0.93 13.12
CA ASN A 314 -22.83 0.37 12.50
C ASN A 314 -22.69 0.26 10.97
N SER A 315 -23.08 -0.89 10.40
CA SER A 315 -23.41 -0.96 8.97
C SER A 315 -24.65 -0.10 8.72
N THR A 316 -24.57 0.90 7.83
CA THR A 316 -25.78 1.48 7.27
C THR A 316 -26.35 0.44 6.30
N ARG A 317 -27.23 -0.44 6.83
CA ARG A 317 -28.09 -1.30 6.01
C ARG A 317 -29.07 -0.46 5.21
#